data_AF-A0A1G6J744-F1
#
_entry.id   AF-A0A1G6J744-F1
#
_cell.length_a   1.000
_cell.length_b   1.000
_cell.length_c   1.000
_cell.angle_alpha   90.00
_cell.angle_beta   90.00
_cell.angle_gamma   90.00
#
_symmetry.space_group_name_H-M   'P 1'
#
loop_
_entity.id
_entity.type
_entity.pdbx_description
1 polymer ?
#
loop_
_entity_poly.entity_id
_entity_poly.type
_entity_poly.pdbx_seq_one_letter_code
_entity_poly.pdbx_strand_id
1 'polypeptide(L)'
;MMKITLTLTFFLLLSISAFTQSSTSQIPITEVFSANGKFSLKSFSYDDEFPTTRGKSIVYKGDKKVYEINRSFDVYTFGQYFLTISNDGSTIAYLANATYSDDGFKNVVIYKNGKRVQAYTTKEFSSCNPDVERCQLFYNNSAIVVDNQQSKPGFPVFKTGTTAEEKFLNQQYVMNDQDTIYCVDSKKIVTVYDLKKCEIVKKVPFESVYQKLKDLKPAIPKTDFFEYAYKYIPDFVILKTQKNLALEMEEKIGLKYVGINTPDFFDYKIYRITLAGYLNKNGNFEIDTLSCPKDIDEDKIRKIMTANIFDASFLSEKTEKQYFKFFSGGFRNPVDSLAKQELLVEKEAQKKERVRRLTLDSINHIYIPVNLNDCFLQLDKILKPIDKETIKNYKSSGEMLGLHHGLGMWIRNNWGLWGGSRLQVYFGQRGFSEPDGVSGIILDGYYDWIKGETSGGAKFEQKYPVKN
;
A
#
# COMPACT_ATOMS: atom_id res chain seq x y z
N MET A 1 -1.10 16.19 53.14
CA MET A 1 -2.17 15.63 52.30
C MET A 1 -2.02 16.20 50.90
N MET A 2 -1.40 15.45 50.00
CA MET A 2 -1.12 15.87 48.63
C MET A 2 -2.09 15.12 47.72
N LYS A 3 -2.99 15.86 47.04
CA LYS A 3 -3.92 15.28 46.07
C LYS A 3 -3.13 14.92 44.81
N ILE A 4 -3.00 13.61 44.56
CA ILE A 4 -2.47 13.06 43.32
C ILE A 4 -3.61 13.08 42.31
N THR A 5 -3.52 13.97 41.33
CA THR A 5 -4.43 14.00 40.18
C THR A 5 -3.88 13.02 39.15
N LEU A 6 -4.52 11.85 39.05
CA LEU A 6 -4.18 10.79 38.11
C LEU A 6 -4.63 11.21 36.70
N THR A 7 -3.71 11.69 35.87
CA THR A 7 -3.99 11.96 34.45
C THR A 7 -3.86 10.65 33.66
N LEU A 8 -5.00 10.03 33.36
CA LEU A 8 -5.08 8.81 32.57
C LEU A 8 -4.86 9.15 31.10
N THR A 9 -3.62 9.05 30.62
CA THR A 9 -3.30 9.23 29.20
C THR A 9 -3.66 7.95 28.44
N PHE A 10 -4.81 7.95 27.78
CA PHE A 10 -5.27 6.82 26.97
C PHE A 10 -4.50 6.82 25.63
N PHE A 11 -3.43 6.04 25.54
CA PHE A 11 -2.76 5.73 24.27
C PHE A 11 -3.66 4.79 23.46
N LEU A 12 -4.48 5.35 22.58
CA LEU A 12 -5.26 4.60 21.62
C LEU A 12 -4.36 4.29 20.40
N LEU A 13 -3.73 3.11 20.41
CA LEU A 13 -3.09 2.53 19.23
C LEU A 13 -4.18 2.15 18.21
N LEU A 14 -4.53 3.07 17.34
CA LEU A 14 -5.36 2.81 16.16
C LEU A 14 -4.46 2.26 15.05
N SER A 15 -4.64 0.99 14.73
CA SER A 15 -4.08 0.35 13.56
C SER A 15 -4.63 1.00 12.29
N ILE A 16 -3.75 1.74 11.63
CA ILE A 16 -3.99 2.44 10.37
C ILE A 16 -4.16 1.40 9.26
N SER A 17 -5.27 1.46 8.53
CA SER A 17 -5.42 0.82 7.22
C SER A 17 -5.68 1.91 6.19
N ALA A 18 -4.69 2.76 5.96
CA ALA A 18 -4.56 3.47 4.71
C ALA A 18 -3.96 2.49 3.69
N PHE A 19 -4.29 2.63 2.40
CA PHE A 19 -3.50 2.02 1.33
C PHE A 19 -2.17 2.79 1.21
N THR A 20 -1.36 2.65 2.26
CA THR A 20 0.06 2.95 2.32
C THR A 20 0.75 1.61 2.19
N GLN A 21 1.74 1.54 1.29
CA GLN A 21 2.66 0.42 1.27
C GLN A 21 3.19 0.22 2.71
N SER A 22 2.90 -0.93 3.30
CA SER A 22 3.22 -1.16 4.70
C SER A 22 4.71 -1.47 4.78
N SER A 23 5.49 -0.68 5.51
CA SER A 23 6.88 -1.03 5.78
C SER A 23 6.95 -1.93 7.01
N THR A 24 7.68 -3.03 6.91
CA THR A 24 8.11 -3.82 8.05
C THR A 24 9.48 -3.28 8.53
N SER A 25 10.01 -3.73 9.66
CA SER A 25 11.46 -3.58 9.92
C SER A 25 12.25 -4.80 9.48
N GLN A 26 11.54 -5.86 9.08
CA GLN A 26 12.06 -7.19 8.82
C GLN A 26 11.72 -7.64 7.41
N ILE A 27 12.76 -7.95 6.64
CA ILE A 27 12.64 -8.42 5.25
C ILE A 27 12.54 -9.96 5.25
N PRO A 28 11.52 -10.55 4.61
CA PRO A 28 11.29 -11.99 4.62
C PRO A 28 12.21 -12.70 3.63
N ILE A 29 12.59 -13.90 4.01
CA ILE A 29 13.17 -14.92 3.14
C ILE A 29 12.21 -16.11 3.20
N THR A 30 11.41 -16.27 2.15
CA THR A 30 10.39 -17.31 2.08
C THR A 30 10.93 -18.53 1.34
N GLU A 31 10.77 -19.71 1.92
CA GLU A 31 11.07 -20.99 1.30
C GLU A 31 9.81 -21.86 1.26
N VAL A 32 9.47 -22.37 0.08
CA VAL A 32 8.40 -23.36 -0.10
C VAL A 32 8.93 -24.60 -0.81
N PHE A 33 8.33 -25.75 -0.51
CA PHE A 33 8.68 -27.03 -1.11
C PHE A 33 7.55 -27.52 -2.01
N SER A 34 7.89 -28.23 -3.08
CA SER A 34 6.91 -28.97 -3.87
C SER A 34 6.26 -30.07 -3.02
N ALA A 35 5.05 -30.50 -3.39
CA ALA A 35 4.31 -31.50 -2.63
C ALA A 35 5.06 -32.84 -2.50
N ASN A 36 5.87 -33.19 -3.50
CA ASN A 36 6.75 -34.37 -3.49
C ASN A 36 8.12 -34.15 -2.81
N GLY A 37 8.40 -32.94 -2.31
CA GLY A 37 9.65 -32.56 -1.63
C GLY A 37 10.91 -32.50 -2.51
N LYS A 38 10.80 -32.69 -3.83
CA LYS A 38 11.97 -32.74 -4.74
C LYS A 38 12.50 -31.37 -5.15
N PHE A 39 11.66 -30.35 -5.10
CA PHE A 39 12.00 -28.98 -5.48
C PHE A 39 11.69 -28.02 -4.35
N SER A 40 12.48 -26.96 -4.26
CA SER A 40 12.18 -25.82 -3.41
C SER A 40 12.28 -24.52 -4.18
N LEU A 41 11.54 -23.52 -3.72
CA LEU A 41 11.62 -22.14 -4.17
C LEU A 41 12.04 -21.31 -2.97
N LYS A 42 13.16 -20.59 -3.10
CA LYS A 42 13.61 -19.63 -2.09
C LYS A 42 13.50 -18.22 -2.67
N SER A 43 12.69 -17.39 -2.03
CA SER A 43 12.39 -16.01 -2.40
C SER A 43 13.02 -15.04 -1.40
N PHE A 44 13.66 -14.00 -1.91
CA PHE A 44 14.33 -12.95 -1.17
C PHE A 44 13.75 -11.59 -1.59
N SER A 45 13.32 -10.77 -0.63
CA SER A 45 13.03 -9.36 -0.89
C SER A 45 14.25 -8.48 -0.66
N TYR A 46 14.28 -7.34 -1.34
CA TYR A 46 15.35 -6.35 -1.21
C TYR A 46 14.92 -5.10 -0.43
N ASP A 47 13.66 -4.98 -0.04
CA ASP A 47 13.14 -3.87 0.76
C ASP A 47 12.22 -4.35 1.88
N ASP A 48 11.92 -3.41 2.76
CA ASP A 48 10.98 -3.57 3.86
C ASP A 48 9.53 -3.27 3.45
N GLU A 49 9.30 -2.93 2.19
CA GLU A 49 7.98 -2.63 1.68
C GLU A 49 7.21 -3.89 1.40
N PHE A 50 5.97 -3.93 1.89
CA PHE A 50 5.09 -5.03 1.64
C PHE A 50 3.74 -4.57 1.08
N PRO A 51 3.30 -5.16 -0.04
CA PRO A 51 4.02 -6.10 -0.89
C PRO A 51 4.99 -5.40 -1.83
N THR A 52 5.89 -6.20 -2.36
CA THR A 52 6.95 -5.80 -3.25
C THR A 52 7.18 -6.89 -4.29
N THR A 53 7.63 -6.48 -5.47
CA THR A 53 8.23 -7.39 -6.45
C THR A 53 9.75 -7.28 -6.44
N ARG A 54 10.33 -6.34 -5.68
CA ARG A 54 11.76 -6.07 -5.65
C ARG A 54 12.46 -7.16 -4.86
N GLY A 55 13.02 -8.09 -5.58
CA GLY A 55 13.63 -9.25 -4.98
C GLY A 55 14.14 -10.22 -6.03
N LYS A 56 14.47 -11.41 -5.54
CA LYS A 56 14.95 -12.51 -6.36
C LYS A 56 14.43 -13.81 -5.81
N SER A 57 14.05 -14.71 -6.71
CA SER A 57 13.57 -16.03 -6.35
C SER A 57 14.30 -17.09 -7.13
N ILE A 58 14.75 -18.13 -6.44
CA ILE A 58 15.56 -19.20 -7.02
C ILE A 58 14.88 -20.54 -6.77
N VAL A 59 14.78 -21.34 -7.83
CA VAL A 59 14.30 -22.72 -7.73
C VAL A 59 15.48 -23.68 -7.65
N TYR A 60 15.37 -24.62 -6.73
CA TYR A 60 16.36 -25.66 -6.50
C TYR A 60 15.77 -27.05 -6.66
N LYS A 61 16.63 -28.00 -7.04
CA LYS A 61 16.40 -29.44 -6.96
C LYS A 61 17.49 -30.04 -6.08
N GLY A 62 17.17 -30.36 -4.82
CA GLY A 62 18.20 -30.50 -3.80
C GLY A 62 18.99 -29.20 -3.66
N ASP A 63 20.32 -29.25 -3.76
CA ASP A 63 21.17 -28.05 -3.68
C ASP A 63 21.45 -27.40 -5.04
N LYS A 64 21.00 -28.01 -6.14
CA LYS A 64 21.27 -27.51 -7.49
C LYS A 64 20.27 -26.45 -7.89
N LYS A 65 20.75 -25.22 -8.14
CA LYS A 65 19.97 -24.15 -8.79
C LYS A 65 19.49 -24.61 -10.17
N VAL A 66 18.19 -24.46 -10.42
CA VAL A 66 17.53 -24.81 -11.69
C VAL A 66 17.32 -23.57 -12.54
N TYR A 67 16.66 -22.54 -11.97
CA TYR A 67 16.46 -21.24 -12.61
C TYR A 67 16.22 -20.15 -11.56
N GLU A 68 16.19 -18.90 -12.02
CA GLU A 68 16.00 -17.71 -11.20
C GLU A 68 14.93 -16.80 -11.81
N ILE A 69 14.28 -16.02 -10.95
CA ILE A 69 13.31 -15.01 -11.29
C ILE A 69 13.71 -13.72 -10.58
N ASN A 70 13.76 -12.62 -11.33
CA ASN A 70 14.01 -11.27 -10.80
C ASN A 70 12.75 -10.69 -10.15
N ARG A 71 12.20 -11.40 -9.16
CA ARG A 71 11.18 -10.89 -8.24
C ARG A 71 11.19 -11.64 -6.92
N SER A 72 10.63 -11.02 -5.90
CA SER A 72 10.19 -11.72 -4.69
C SER A 72 8.75 -12.25 -4.82
N PHE A 73 8.47 -13.24 -3.98
CA PHE A 73 7.16 -13.81 -3.67
C PHE A 73 7.02 -13.86 -2.15
N ASP A 74 6.62 -12.72 -1.58
CA ASP A 74 6.61 -12.56 -0.14
C ASP A 74 5.43 -13.24 0.51
N VAL A 75 5.71 -14.02 1.55
CA VAL A 75 4.68 -14.63 2.39
C VAL A 75 4.94 -14.23 3.84
N TYR A 76 4.15 -13.27 4.32
CA TYR A 76 4.09 -12.94 5.74
C TYR A 76 3.05 -13.81 6.44
N THR A 77 3.26 -14.06 7.72
CA THR A 77 2.56 -15.03 8.58
C THR A 77 1.04 -14.81 8.72
N PHE A 78 0.48 -13.75 8.16
CA PHE A 78 -0.95 -13.42 8.23
C PHE A 78 -1.64 -13.51 6.86
N GLY A 79 -2.19 -14.70 6.56
CA GLY A 79 -3.52 -14.93 5.97
C GLY A 79 -3.95 -14.23 4.67
N GLN A 80 -3.06 -13.68 3.86
CA GLN A 80 -3.45 -12.99 2.62
C GLN A 80 -2.65 -13.40 1.38
N TYR A 81 -1.77 -14.41 1.50
CA TYR A 81 -0.86 -14.84 0.45
C TYR A 81 -0.71 -16.36 0.44
N PHE A 82 -0.58 -16.93 -0.75
CA PHE A 82 -0.33 -18.35 -0.96
C PHE A 82 0.72 -18.51 -2.06
N LEU A 83 1.79 -19.25 -1.76
CA LEU A 83 2.89 -19.52 -2.68
C LEU A 83 3.10 -21.03 -2.81
N THR A 84 3.23 -21.52 -4.03
CA THR A 84 3.53 -22.94 -4.27
C THR A 84 4.36 -23.16 -5.53
N ILE A 85 5.01 -24.32 -5.61
CA ILE A 85 5.79 -24.79 -6.75
C ILE A 85 5.34 -26.21 -7.14
N SER A 86 5.28 -26.50 -8.44
CA SER A 86 4.91 -27.81 -8.96
C SER A 86 5.95 -28.88 -8.61
N ASN A 87 5.52 -30.14 -8.61
CA ASN A 87 6.31 -31.34 -8.37
C ASN A 87 7.43 -31.58 -9.37
N ASP A 88 7.37 -30.97 -10.56
CA ASP A 88 8.44 -30.97 -11.55
C ASP A 88 9.33 -29.71 -11.48
N GLY A 89 9.04 -28.81 -10.54
CA GLY A 89 9.76 -27.56 -10.32
C GLY A 89 9.55 -26.50 -11.40
N SER A 90 8.76 -26.78 -12.44
CA SER A 90 8.65 -25.91 -13.60
C SER A 90 7.69 -24.74 -13.40
N THR A 91 6.65 -24.89 -12.58
CA THR A 91 5.60 -23.89 -12.39
C THR A 91 5.57 -23.36 -10.96
N ILE A 92 5.49 -22.04 -10.80
CA ILE A 92 5.25 -21.36 -9.53
C ILE A 92 3.92 -20.63 -9.63
N ALA A 93 3.11 -20.71 -8.59
CA ALA A 93 1.89 -19.91 -8.45
C ALA A 93 1.93 -19.10 -7.16
N TYR A 94 1.67 -17.82 -7.29
CA TYR A 94 1.55 -16.88 -6.18
C TYR A 94 0.18 -16.21 -6.23
N LEU A 95 -0.59 -16.39 -5.18
CA LEU A 95 -1.94 -15.88 -5.02
C LEU A 95 -1.96 -14.90 -3.85
N ALA A 96 -2.61 -13.76 -4.02
CA ALA A 96 -2.72 -12.70 -3.02
C ALA A 96 -4.11 -12.07 -3.05
N ASN A 97 -4.71 -11.86 -1.87
CA ASN A 97 -6.00 -11.19 -1.77
C ASN A 97 -5.89 -9.68 -2.00
N ALA A 98 -4.69 -9.12 -1.89
CA ALA A 98 -4.47 -7.69 -1.98
C ALA A 98 -4.43 -7.20 -3.43
N THR A 99 -5.18 -6.13 -3.71
CA THR A 99 -5.24 -5.46 -5.01
C THR A 99 -4.30 -4.27 -5.00
N TYR A 100 -3.27 -4.28 -5.84
CA TYR A 100 -2.42 -3.12 -6.08
C TYR A 100 -2.62 -2.62 -7.51
N SER A 101 -2.34 -1.34 -7.73
CA SER A 101 -2.51 -0.69 -9.03
C SER A 101 -1.51 -1.15 -10.10
N ASP A 102 -0.48 -1.92 -9.73
CA ASP A 102 0.55 -2.43 -10.63
C ASP A 102 0.24 -3.89 -11.05
N ASP A 103 0.33 -4.13 -12.36
CA ASP A 103 0.15 -5.42 -13.04
C ASP A 103 1.08 -6.54 -12.52
N GLY A 104 2.19 -6.20 -11.87
CA GLY A 104 3.07 -7.13 -11.14
C GLY A 104 2.41 -7.80 -9.92
N PHE A 105 1.30 -7.22 -9.45
CA PHE A 105 0.55 -7.60 -8.26
C PHE A 105 -0.91 -7.93 -8.57
N LYS A 106 -1.20 -8.40 -9.80
CA LYS A 106 -2.46 -9.10 -10.03
C LYS A 106 -2.63 -10.22 -9.00
N ASN A 107 -3.87 -10.47 -8.60
CA ASN A 107 -4.22 -11.35 -7.48
C ASN A 107 -3.69 -12.78 -7.64
N VAL A 108 -3.52 -13.27 -8.86
CA VAL A 108 -2.88 -14.55 -9.14
C VAL A 108 -1.84 -14.35 -10.21
N VAL A 109 -0.58 -14.74 -9.95
CA VAL A 109 0.50 -14.71 -10.95
C VAL A 109 1.16 -16.08 -11.05
N ILE A 110 1.39 -16.50 -12.29
CA ILE A 110 1.89 -17.83 -12.61
C ILE A 110 3.18 -17.69 -13.42
N TYR A 111 4.22 -18.37 -12.97
CA TYR A 111 5.51 -18.44 -13.65
C TYR A 111 5.76 -19.86 -14.11
N LYS A 112 6.31 -20.02 -15.31
CA LYS A 112 6.79 -21.30 -15.83
C LYS A 112 8.22 -21.14 -16.34
N ASN A 113 9.14 -21.98 -15.86
CA ASN A 113 10.56 -21.95 -16.19
C ASN A 113 11.18 -20.55 -16.09
N GLY A 114 10.87 -19.85 -15.00
CA GLY A 114 11.40 -18.51 -14.70
C GLY A 114 10.68 -17.34 -15.38
N LYS A 115 9.70 -17.59 -16.27
CA LYS A 115 8.98 -16.54 -17.00
C LYS A 115 7.51 -16.47 -16.58
N ARG A 116 6.96 -15.27 -16.46
CA ARG A 116 5.52 -15.07 -16.21
C ARG A 116 4.74 -15.59 -17.42
N VAL A 117 3.77 -16.47 -17.21
CA VAL A 117 2.94 -17.05 -18.29
C VAL A 117 1.47 -16.69 -18.17
N GLN A 118 0.95 -16.49 -16.95
CA GLN A 118 -0.43 -16.09 -16.71
C GLN A 118 -0.49 -15.11 -15.54
N ALA A 119 -1.48 -14.23 -15.57
CA ALA A 119 -1.82 -13.37 -14.45
C ALA A 119 -3.32 -13.08 -14.46
N TYR A 120 -3.99 -13.24 -13.32
CA TYR A 120 -5.42 -13.06 -13.17
C TYR A 120 -5.73 -12.04 -12.08
N THR A 121 -6.69 -11.17 -12.36
CA THR A 121 -7.41 -10.39 -11.36
C THR A 121 -8.34 -11.28 -10.53
N THR A 122 -8.81 -10.79 -9.38
CA THR A 122 -9.88 -11.47 -8.63
C THR A 122 -11.09 -11.78 -9.50
N LYS A 123 -11.52 -10.85 -10.38
CA LYS A 123 -12.67 -11.06 -11.28
C LYS A 123 -12.44 -12.21 -12.28
N GLU A 124 -11.25 -12.31 -12.84
CA GLU A 124 -10.92 -13.36 -13.82
C GLU A 124 -10.78 -14.73 -13.15
N PHE A 125 -10.14 -14.76 -11.97
CA PHE A 125 -9.86 -16.01 -11.26
C PHE A 125 -11.08 -16.53 -10.50
N SER A 126 -11.77 -15.70 -9.73
CA SER A 126 -12.94 -16.07 -8.93
C SER A 126 -14.25 -16.10 -9.72
N SER A 127 -15.35 -16.53 -9.10
CA SER A 127 -16.70 -16.43 -9.68
C SER A 127 -17.40 -15.12 -9.34
N CYS A 128 -16.67 -14.15 -8.79
CA CYS A 128 -17.23 -12.94 -8.22
C CYS A 128 -17.47 -11.85 -9.27
N ASN A 129 -18.58 -11.11 -9.11
CA ASN A 129 -18.89 -9.94 -9.92
C ASN A 129 -18.74 -8.63 -9.11
N PRO A 130 -17.65 -7.86 -9.29
CA PRO A 130 -17.37 -6.67 -8.49
C PRO A 130 -18.33 -5.50 -8.70
N ASP A 131 -19.20 -5.57 -9.71
CA ASP A 131 -20.21 -4.55 -9.98
C ASP A 131 -21.44 -4.69 -9.07
N VAL A 132 -21.65 -5.88 -8.50
CA VAL A 132 -22.80 -6.21 -7.67
C VAL A 132 -22.44 -6.77 -6.29
N GLU A 133 -21.19 -7.16 -6.05
CA GLU A 133 -20.78 -7.72 -4.76
C GLU A 133 -19.32 -7.41 -4.40
N ARG A 134 -18.98 -7.53 -3.10
CA ARG A 134 -17.60 -7.35 -2.63
C ARG A 134 -16.77 -8.61 -2.92
N CYS A 135 -15.87 -8.50 -3.89
CA CYS A 135 -15.00 -9.60 -4.30
C CYS A 135 -13.76 -9.74 -3.42
N GLN A 136 -13.50 -10.97 -2.99
CA GLN A 136 -12.24 -11.39 -2.41
C GLN A 136 -11.78 -12.67 -3.09
N LEU A 137 -10.48 -12.78 -3.36
CA LEU A 137 -9.89 -14.00 -3.92
C LEU A 137 -9.98 -15.15 -2.92
N PHE A 138 -9.75 -14.83 -1.66
CA PHE A 138 -9.74 -15.78 -0.56
C PHE A 138 -11.00 -15.63 0.28
N TYR A 139 -11.64 -16.76 0.58
CA TYR A 139 -12.72 -16.83 1.54
C TYR A 139 -12.26 -16.37 2.92
N ASN A 140 -13.05 -15.52 3.57
CA ASN A 140 -12.81 -15.05 4.92
C ASN A 140 -14.13 -15.02 5.71
N ASN A 141 -14.23 -15.88 6.71
CA ASN A 141 -15.39 -16.00 7.59
C ASN A 141 -15.08 -15.58 9.04
N SER A 142 -13.90 -15.03 9.33
CA SER A 142 -13.43 -14.81 10.72
C SER A 142 -14.42 -14.02 11.57
N ALA A 143 -15.01 -12.96 11.03
CA ALA A 143 -16.01 -12.15 11.75
C ALA A 143 -17.27 -12.94 12.15
N ILE A 144 -17.62 -13.95 11.36
CA ILE A 144 -18.82 -14.77 11.55
C ILE A 144 -18.52 -15.89 12.54
N VAL A 145 -17.40 -16.58 12.39
CA VAL A 145 -17.14 -17.86 13.08
C VAL A 145 -16.23 -17.76 14.29
N VAL A 146 -15.38 -16.73 14.38
CA VAL A 146 -14.42 -16.58 15.49
C VAL A 146 -15.03 -15.77 16.62
N ASP A 147 -14.92 -16.29 17.84
CA ASP A 147 -15.21 -15.56 19.07
C ASP A 147 -13.97 -14.74 19.47
N ASN A 148 -13.96 -13.47 19.07
CA ASN A 148 -12.84 -12.56 19.34
C ASN A 148 -12.64 -12.25 20.82
N GLN A 149 -13.65 -12.44 21.68
CA GLN A 149 -13.50 -12.19 23.11
C GLN A 149 -12.74 -13.33 23.80
N GLN A 150 -12.93 -14.55 23.31
CA GLN A 150 -12.27 -15.76 23.84
C GLN A 150 -10.95 -16.10 23.12
N SER A 151 -10.75 -15.57 21.92
CA SER A 151 -9.57 -15.86 21.09
C SER A 151 -8.31 -15.18 21.61
N LYS A 152 -7.16 -15.84 21.42
CA LYS A 152 -5.83 -15.23 21.57
C LYS A 152 -5.19 -15.05 20.19
N PRO A 153 -4.24 -14.11 20.02
CA PRO A 153 -3.50 -13.97 18.77
C PRO A 153 -2.92 -15.32 18.31
N GLY A 154 -3.25 -15.74 17.08
CA GLY A 154 -2.81 -17.02 16.50
C GLY A 154 -3.60 -18.26 16.93
N PHE A 155 -4.52 -18.14 17.89
CA PHE A 155 -5.32 -19.25 18.42
C PHE A 155 -6.81 -18.87 18.41
N PRO A 156 -7.49 -18.97 17.24
CA PRO A 156 -8.90 -18.63 17.14
C PRO A 156 -9.76 -19.64 17.92
N VAL A 157 -10.63 -19.12 18.78
CA VAL A 157 -11.72 -19.87 19.40
C VAL A 157 -12.97 -19.68 18.55
N PHE A 158 -13.59 -20.77 18.12
CA PHE A 158 -14.78 -20.71 17.27
C PHE A 158 -16.06 -20.58 18.10
N LYS A 159 -17.02 -19.80 17.60
CA LYS A 159 -18.36 -19.67 18.21
C LYS A 159 -19.09 -21.02 18.23
N THR A 160 -19.92 -21.21 19.25
CA THR A 160 -20.76 -22.40 19.39
C THR A 160 -21.64 -22.60 18.16
N GLY A 161 -21.73 -23.85 17.67
CA GLY A 161 -22.52 -24.20 16.48
C GLY A 161 -21.80 -24.04 15.13
N THR A 162 -20.56 -23.54 15.11
CA THR A 162 -19.75 -23.47 13.88
C THR A 162 -19.49 -24.86 13.31
N THR A 163 -19.81 -25.07 12.03
CA THR A 163 -19.65 -26.36 11.34
C THR A 163 -18.18 -26.72 11.08
N ALA A 164 -17.91 -27.98 10.73
CA ALA A 164 -16.55 -28.43 10.43
C ALA A 164 -15.99 -27.76 9.17
N GLU A 165 -16.83 -27.58 8.16
CA GLU A 165 -16.54 -26.90 6.89
C GLU A 165 -16.11 -25.45 7.12
N GLU A 166 -16.83 -24.73 7.98
CA GLU A 166 -16.51 -23.34 8.29
C GLU A 166 -15.22 -23.20 9.09
N LYS A 167 -14.96 -24.12 10.04
CA LYS A 167 -13.69 -24.18 10.77
C LYS A 167 -12.54 -24.47 9.81
N PHE A 168 -12.74 -25.41 8.89
CA PHE A 168 -11.78 -25.74 7.84
C PHE A 168 -11.47 -24.51 6.99
N LEU A 169 -12.48 -23.85 6.44
CA LEU A 169 -12.31 -22.68 5.58
C LEU A 169 -11.71 -21.45 6.29
N ASN A 170 -11.93 -21.32 7.60
CA ASN A 170 -11.28 -20.28 8.39
C ASN A 170 -9.76 -20.48 8.47
N GLN A 171 -9.33 -21.75 8.51
CA GLN A 171 -7.93 -22.13 8.63
C GLN A 171 -7.26 -22.30 7.26
N GLN A 172 -7.99 -22.74 6.25
CA GLN A 172 -7.50 -23.08 4.92
C GLN A 172 -8.53 -22.79 3.83
N TYR A 173 -8.21 -21.80 2.99
CA TYR A 173 -9.04 -21.40 1.84
C TYR A 173 -8.29 -21.52 0.50
N VAL A 174 -6.97 -21.79 0.54
CA VAL A 174 -6.19 -22.24 -0.63
C VAL A 174 -5.42 -23.51 -0.29
N MET A 175 -5.49 -24.50 -1.17
CA MET A 175 -4.81 -25.80 -1.02
C MET A 175 -4.10 -26.18 -2.32
N ASN A 176 -2.99 -26.92 -2.23
CA ASN A 176 -2.36 -27.59 -3.36
C ASN A 176 -2.34 -29.11 -3.10
N ASP A 177 -2.96 -29.87 -3.99
CA ASP A 177 -2.94 -31.33 -4.02
C ASP A 177 -2.34 -31.80 -5.34
N GLN A 178 -1.11 -32.33 -5.29
CA GLN A 178 -0.41 -32.94 -6.42
C GLN A 178 -0.46 -32.10 -7.71
N ASP A 179 -0.04 -30.84 -7.62
CA ASP A 179 -0.02 -29.86 -8.73
C ASP A 179 -1.39 -29.25 -9.11
N THR A 180 -2.42 -29.49 -8.30
CA THR A 180 -3.74 -28.88 -8.47
C THR A 180 -4.03 -27.92 -7.33
N ILE A 181 -4.24 -26.65 -7.65
CA ILE A 181 -4.66 -25.62 -6.68
C ILE A 181 -6.19 -25.61 -6.58
N TYR A 182 -6.67 -25.54 -5.35
CA TYR A 182 -8.08 -25.30 -5.01
C TYR A 182 -8.12 -23.97 -4.26
N CYS A 183 -8.76 -22.94 -4.83
CA CYS A 183 -8.89 -21.63 -4.21
C CYS A 183 -10.36 -21.32 -3.99
N VAL A 184 -10.77 -21.15 -2.73
CA VAL A 184 -12.15 -20.88 -2.34
C VAL A 184 -12.38 -19.37 -2.28
N ASP A 185 -13.32 -18.87 -3.09
CA ASP A 185 -13.68 -17.45 -3.11
C ASP A 185 -14.76 -17.09 -2.08
N SER A 186 -15.13 -15.80 -2.00
CA SER A 186 -16.13 -15.28 -1.05
C SER A 186 -17.53 -15.91 -1.21
N LYS A 187 -17.83 -16.57 -2.33
CA LYS A 187 -19.10 -17.26 -2.59
C LYS A 187 -19.02 -18.77 -2.31
N LYS A 188 -17.91 -19.23 -1.69
CA LYS A 188 -17.58 -20.65 -1.52
C LYS A 188 -17.54 -21.42 -2.85
N ILE A 189 -17.19 -20.74 -3.93
CA ILE A 189 -16.88 -21.40 -5.19
C ILE A 189 -15.37 -21.65 -5.24
N VAL A 190 -15.02 -22.87 -5.59
CA VAL A 190 -13.64 -23.33 -5.69
C VAL A 190 -13.19 -23.22 -7.12
N THR A 191 -12.19 -22.38 -7.36
CA THR A 191 -11.46 -22.38 -8.62
C THR A 191 -10.41 -23.48 -8.57
N VAL A 192 -10.53 -24.46 -9.46
CA VAL A 192 -9.60 -25.59 -9.60
C VAL A 192 -8.62 -25.24 -10.72
N TYR A 193 -7.34 -25.13 -10.38
CA TYR A 193 -6.28 -24.71 -11.30
C TYR A 193 -5.20 -25.79 -11.42
N ASP A 194 -4.84 -26.15 -12.65
CA ASP A 194 -3.80 -27.14 -12.95
C ASP A 194 -2.46 -26.43 -13.19
N LEU A 195 -1.47 -26.68 -12.33
CA LEU A 195 -0.15 -26.05 -12.43
C LEU A 195 0.65 -26.50 -13.65
N LYS A 196 0.47 -27.74 -14.13
CA LYS A 196 1.22 -28.25 -15.29
C LYS A 196 0.71 -27.64 -16.58
N LYS A 197 -0.62 -27.60 -16.73
CA LYS A 197 -1.29 -26.99 -17.89
C LYS A 197 -1.32 -25.47 -17.83
N CYS A 198 -1.19 -24.90 -16.64
CA CYS A 198 -1.32 -23.47 -16.37
C CYS A 198 -2.68 -22.91 -16.80
N GLU A 199 -3.76 -23.57 -16.40
CA GLU A 199 -5.13 -23.17 -16.73
C GLU A 199 -6.11 -23.41 -15.58
N ILE A 200 -7.20 -22.65 -15.58
CA ILE A 200 -8.38 -22.94 -14.76
C ILE A 200 -9.11 -24.12 -15.40
N VAL A 201 -9.19 -25.24 -14.67
CA VAL A 201 -9.85 -26.47 -15.14
C VAL A 201 -11.37 -26.33 -15.01
N LYS A 202 -11.84 -25.86 -13.86
CA LYS A 202 -13.27 -25.71 -13.55
C LYS A 202 -13.49 -24.86 -12.31
N LYS A 203 -14.72 -24.41 -12.13
CA LYS A 203 -15.22 -23.76 -10.90
C LYS A 203 -16.37 -24.60 -10.34
N VAL A 204 -16.30 -24.98 -9.07
CA VAL A 204 -17.26 -25.91 -8.43
C VAL A 204 -17.63 -25.45 -7.02
N PRO A 205 -18.83 -25.77 -6.49
CA PRO A 205 -19.15 -25.48 -5.10
C PRO A 205 -18.19 -26.19 -4.13
N PHE A 206 -17.78 -25.51 -3.05
CA PHE A 206 -16.87 -26.06 -2.04
C PHE A 206 -17.31 -27.41 -1.47
N GLU A 207 -18.61 -27.56 -1.19
CA GLU A 207 -19.19 -28.79 -0.66
C GLU A 207 -18.85 -30.02 -1.53
N SER A 208 -18.79 -29.85 -2.85
CA SER A 208 -18.51 -30.94 -3.79
C SER A 208 -17.08 -31.48 -3.71
N VAL A 209 -16.16 -30.74 -3.10
CA VAL A 209 -14.73 -31.11 -2.97
C VAL A 209 -14.27 -31.23 -1.53
N TYR A 210 -15.07 -30.81 -0.55
CA TYR A 210 -14.69 -30.79 0.87
C TYR A 210 -14.19 -32.14 1.37
N GLN A 211 -14.90 -33.24 1.09
CA GLN A 211 -14.50 -34.58 1.55
C GLN A 211 -13.12 -35.00 1.03
N LYS A 212 -12.71 -34.51 -0.14
CA LYS A 212 -11.38 -34.74 -0.70
C LYS A 212 -10.31 -33.88 -0.01
N LEU A 213 -10.66 -32.64 0.33
CA LEU A 213 -9.69 -31.63 0.78
C LEU A 213 -9.48 -31.61 2.30
N LYS A 214 -10.46 -32.05 3.08
CA LYS A 214 -10.46 -31.93 4.56
C LYS A 214 -9.24 -32.53 5.26
N ASP A 215 -8.64 -33.56 4.66
CA ASP A 215 -7.51 -34.29 5.22
C ASP A 215 -6.15 -33.82 4.65
N LEU A 216 -6.16 -32.85 3.73
CA LEU A 216 -4.93 -32.28 3.18
C LEU A 216 -4.22 -31.44 4.24
N LYS A 217 -2.92 -31.70 4.39
CA LYS A 217 -2.04 -30.86 5.19
C LYS A 217 -1.47 -29.76 4.29
N PRO A 218 -1.56 -28.49 4.69
CA PRO A 218 -1.06 -27.41 3.87
C PRO A 218 0.47 -27.45 3.92
N ALA A 219 1.12 -27.19 2.79
CA ALA A 219 2.53 -26.88 2.82
C ALA A 219 2.68 -25.53 3.51
N ILE A 220 3.28 -25.52 4.71
CA ILE A 220 3.55 -24.28 5.44
C ILE A 220 4.89 -23.73 4.93
N PRO A 221 4.91 -22.52 4.33
CA PRO A 221 6.16 -21.87 3.96
C PRO A 221 7.06 -21.72 5.18
N LYS A 222 8.35 -21.97 5.01
CA LYS A 222 9.35 -21.56 6.00
C LYS A 222 9.67 -20.10 5.73
N THR A 223 9.58 -19.26 6.75
CA THR A 223 9.97 -17.85 6.63
C THR A 223 11.07 -17.56 7.65
N ASP A 224 12.22 -17.13 7.14
CA ASP A 224 13.28 -16.50 7.92
C ASP A 224 13.24 -14.98 7.64
N PHE A 225 13.93 -14.20 8.46
CA PHE A 225 13.95 -12.74 8.34
C PHE A 225 15.35 -12.17 8.51
N PHE A 226 15.54 -10.95 8.01
CA PHE A 226 16.66 -10.10 8.36
C PHE A 226 16.20 -8.66 8.55
N GLU A 227 16.89 -7.91 9.40
CA GLU A 227 16.56 -6.51 9.66
C GLU A 227 16.93 -5.65 8.45
N TYR A 228 16.02 -4.74 8.10
CA TYR A 228 16.27 -3.71 7.09
C TYR A 228 17.30 -2.71 7.62
N ALA A 229 18.34 -2.44 6.84
CA ALA A 229 19.34 -1.45 7.23
C ALA A 229 18.81 -0.02 6.99
N TYR A 230 18.35 0.63 8.06
CA TYR A 230 17.84 2.00 7.99
C TYR A 230 18.97 3.02 7.81
N LYS A 231 19.13 3.53 6.59
CA LYS A 231 20.04 4.64 6.26
C LYS A 231 19.45 5.48 5.13
N TYR A 232 19.59 6.79 5.20
CA TYR A 232 19.20 7.66 4.10
C TYR A 232 20.30 7.72 3.06
N ILE A 233 19.92 7.81 1.78
CA ILE A 233 20.87 7.88 0.66
C ILE A 233 21.90 9.03 0.80
N PRO A 234 21.53 10.25 1.24
CA PRO A 234 22.50 11.35 1.41
C PRO A 234 23.60 11.05 2.45
N ASP A 235 23.35 10.11 3.37
CA ASP A 235 24.28 9.71 4.44
C ASP A 235 25.21 8.56 4.01
N PHE A 236 25.09 8.07 2.77
CA PHE A 236 25.99 7.05 2.25
C PHE A 236 27.42 7.58 2.20
N VAL A 237 28.36 6.82 2.73
CA VAL A 237 29.78 7.19 2.78
C VAL A 237 30.46 6.71 1.51
N ILE A 238 31.14 7.59 0.80
CA ILE A 238 31.94 7.24 -0.37
C ILE A 238 33.31 6.78 0.11
N LEU A 239 33.71 5.55 -0.21
CA LEU A 239 34.94 4.94 0.32
C LEU A 239 36.21 5.70 -0.09
N LYS A 240 36.24 6.29 -1.29
CA LYS A 240 37.43 7.00 -1.77
C LYS A 240 37.67 8.31 -1.03
N THR A 241 36.62 9.08 -0.76
CA THR A 241 36.72 10.41 -0.15
C THR A 241 36.43 10.41 1.35
N GLN A 242 35.85 9.32 1.87
CA GLN A 242 35.34 9.21 3.24
C GLN A 242 34.30 10.29 3.59
N LYS A 243 33.68 10.91 2.58
CA LYS A 243 32.62 11.91 2.74
C LYS A 243 31.25 11.25 2.57
N ASN A 244 30.25 11.84 3.21
CA ASN A 244 28.85 11.54 2.92
C ASN A 244 28.49 12.02 1.51
N LEU A 245 27.58 11.32 0.85
CA LEU A 245 27.08 11.63 -0.49
C LEU A 245 26.55 13.06 -0.59
N ALA A 246 25.83 13.54 0.43
CA ALA A 246 25.32 14.91 0.49
C ALA A 246 26.44 15.94 0.28
N LEU A 247 27.55 15.81 1.01
CA LEU A 247 28.70 16.73 0.93
C LEU A 247 29.42 16.64 -0.43
N GLU A 248 29.59 15.42 -0.95
CA GLU A 248 30.17 15.24 -2.29
C GLU A 248 29.28 15.87 -3.38
N MET A 249 27.96 15.77 -3.22
CA MET A 249 27.00 16.42 -4.10
C MET A 249 27.07 17.94 -3.99
N GLU A 250 27.12 18.52 -2.78
CA GLU A 250 27.27 19.98 -2.58
C GLU A 250 28.43 20.55 -3.40
N GLU A 251 29.61 19.92 -3.27
CA GLU A 251 30.83 20.36 -3.95
C GLU A 251 30.72 20.27 -5.48
N LYS A 252 30.04 19.25 -6.01
CA LYS A 252 29.98 19.01 -7.46
C LYS A 252 28.84 19.72 -8.16
N ILE A 253 27.72 19.95 -7.48
CA ILE A 253 26.56 20.62 -8.06
C ILE A 253 26.53 22.12 -7.72
N GLY A 254 27.32 22.57 -6.76
CA GLY A 254 27.41 23.99 -6.37
C GLY A 254 26.19 24.47 -5.59
N LEU A 255 25.48 23.57 -4.92
CA LEU A 255 24.34 23.86 -4.06
C LEU A 255 24.65 23.45 -2.62
N LYS A 256 23.88 23.96 -1.67
CA LYS A 256 24.01 23.58 -0.26
C LYS A 256 22.90 22.58 0.11
N TYR A 257 23.27 21.47 0.71
CA TYR A 257 22.38 20.47 1.25
C TYR A 257 21.81 20.92 2.60
N VAL A 258 20.53 20.63 2.82
CA VAL A 258 19.81 20.89 4.06
C VAL A 258 19.03 19.64 4.41
N GLY A 259 19.36 19.03 5.54
CA GLY A 259 18.66 17.85 6.04
C GLY A 259 17.25 18.20 6.52
N ILE A 260 16.29 17.30 6.38
CA ILE A 260 14.89 17.56 6.74
C ILE A 260 14.68 17.87 8.24
N ASN A 261 15.61 17.43 9.08
CA ASN A 261 15.55 17.60 10.53
C ASN A 261 16.30 18.85 11.03
N THR A 262 16.86 19.68 10.14
CA THR A 262 17.55 20.90 10.57
C THR A 262 16.53 22.01 10.85
N PRO A 263 16.76 22.87 11.87
CA PRO A 263 15.81 23.93 12.23
C PRO A 263 15.51 24.92 11.08
N ASP A 264 16.49 25.13 10.20
CA ASP A 264 16.44 26.09 9.10
C ASP A 264 15.86 25.50 7.80
N PHE A 265 15.42 24.23 7.81
CA PHE A 265 14.89 23.56 6.60
C PHE A 265 13.72 24.32 5.96
N PHE A 266 12.86 24.94 6.77
CA PHE A 266 11.67 25.69 6.30
C PHE A 266 11.96 27.16 5.99
N ASP A 267 13.18 27.63 6.20
CA ASP A 267 13.58 29.02 5.95
C ASP A 267 13.96 29.28 4.48
N TYR A 268 14.14 28.21 3.69
CA TYR A 268 14.67 28.30 2.33
C TYR A 268 13.79 27.61 1.30
N LYS A 269 13.98 28.00 0.03
CA LYS A 269 13.51 27.20 -1.09
C LYS A 269 14.38 25.94 -1.17
N ILE A 270 13.74 24.78 -1.03
CA ILE A 270 14.41 23.48 -1.11
C ILE A 270 14.10 22.81 -2.45
N TYR A 271 15.14 22.55 -3.24
CA TYR A 271 15.17 21.70 -4.40
C TYR A 271 15.24 20.24 -3.94
N ARG A 272 14.13 19.50 -4.07
CA ARG A 272 14.04 18.10 -3.66
C ARG A 272 14.41 17.19 -4.82
N ILE A 273 15.36 16.29 -4.59
CA ILE A 273 15.69 15.20 -5.50
C ILE A 273 14.89 13.97 -5.08
N THR A 274 14.29 13.28 -6.05
CA THR A 274 13.82 11.92 -5.85
C THR A 274 14.91 10.97 -6.34
N LEU A 275 15.47 10.18 -5.44
CA LEU A 275 16.47 9.15 -5.78
C LEU A 275 16.12 7.88 -5.01
N ALA A 276 16.02 6.78 -5.72
CA ALA A 276 15.85 5.44 -5.17
C ALA A 276 16.62 4.42 -6.01
N GLY A 277 17.01 3.31 -5.39
CA GLY A 277 17.81 2.30 -6.06
C GLY A 277 18.41 1.26 -5.13
N TYR A 278 19.22 0.37 -5.69
CA TYR A 278 19.81 -0.75 -4.95
C TYR A 278 21.27 -0.49 -4.60
N LEU A 279 21.62 -0.58 -3.33
CA LEU A 279 23.01 -0.68 -2.89
C LEU A 279 23.38 -2.15 -2.76
N ASN A 280 24.40 -2.61 -3.49
CA ASN A 280 24.92 -3.97 -3.34
C ASN A 280 26.09 -4.06 -2.37
N LYS A 281 26.44 -5.28 -1.97
CA LYS A 281 27.56 -5.58 -1.05
C LYS A 281 28.93 -5.08 -1.52
N ASN A 282 29.11 -4.86 -2.82
CA ASN A 282 30.33 -4.31 -3.39
C ASN A 282 30.36 -2.78 -3.35
N GLY A 283 29.33 -2.12 -2.78
CA GLY A 283 29.24 -0.68 -2.68
C GLY A 283 28.74 0.02 -3.96
N ASN A 284 28.32 -0.72 -4.99
CA ASN A 284 27.76 -0.09 -6.19
C ASN A 284 26.28 0.23 -5.97
N PHE A 285 25.87 1.41 -6.45
CA PHE A 285 24.47 1.83 -6.42
C PHE A 285 23.83 1.75 -7.82
N GLU A 286 22.83 0.89 -7.95
CA GLU A 286 21.99 0.74 -9.14
C GLU A 286 20.78 1.67 -9.01
N ILE A 287 20.73 2.75 -9.80
CA ILE A 287 19.64 3.72 -9.77
C ILE A 287 18.39 3.09 -10.40
N ASP A 288 17.29 3.09 -9.64
CA ASP A 288 15.96 2.68 -10.12
C ASP A 288 15.13 3.92 -10.50
N THR A 289 15.01 4.87 -9.58
CA THR A 289 14.32 6.14 -9.80
C THR A 289 15.27 7.29 -9.57
N LEU A 290 15.31 8.24 -10.51
CA LEU A 290 15.95 9.54 -10.35
C LEU A 290 15.08 10.61 -11.00
N SER A 291 14.77 11.66 -10.26
CA SER A 291 14.10 12.85 -10.77
C SER A 291 14.60 14.07 -10.02
N CYS A 292 14.98 15.09 -10.78
CA CYS A 292 15.54 16.33 -10.28
C CYS A 292 14.65 17.53 -10.67
N PRO A 293 14.59 18.58 -9.84
CA PRO A 293 14.09 19.88 -10.28
C PRO A 293 14.93 20.40 -11.45
N LYS A 294 14.35 21.27 -12.28
CA LYS A 294 15.03 21.82 -13.47
C LYS A 294 16.37 22.50 -13.16
N ASP A 295 16.52 23.02 -11.95
CA ASP A 295 17.72 23.72 -11.47
C ASP A 295 18.89 22.77 -11.14
N ILE A 296 18.64 21.44 -11.11
CA ILE A 296 19.66 20.42 -10.82
C ILE A 296 19.85 19.54 -12.06
N ASP A 297 21.10 19.48 -12.51
CA ASP A 297 21.52 18.62 -13.61
C ASP A 297 21.46 17.13 -13.22
N GLU A 298 20.47 16.42 -13.75
CA GLU A 298 20.23 15.01 -13.46
C GLU A 298 21.41 14.11 -13.88
N ASP A 299 22.07 14.40 -15.00
CA ASP A 299 23.19 13.60 -15.50
C ASP A 299 24.41 13.69 -14.59
N LYS A 300 24.64 14.87 -13.98
CA LYS A 300 25.65 15.01 -12.93
C LYS A 300 25.33 14.13 -11.73
N ILE A 301 24.09 14.12 -11.25
CA ILE A 301 23.68 13.27 -10.12
C ILE A 301 23.90 11.79 -10.47
N ARG A 302 23.46 11.36 -11.65
CA ARG A 302 23.64 9.99 -12.15
C ARG A 302 25.12 9.60 -12.19
N LYS A 303 25.99 10.49 -12.67
CA LYS A 303 27.44 10.25 -12.71
C LYS A 303 28.06 10.15 -11.32
N ILE A 304 27.64 10.99 -10.36
CA ILE A 304 28.10 10.90 -8.97
C ILE A 304 27.72 9.55 -8.36
N MET A 305 26.48 9.09 -8.55
CA MET A 305 26.03 7.81 -8.01
C MET A 305 26.75 6.61 -8.62
N THR A 306 26.98 6.62 -9.93
CA THR A 306 27.55 5.47 -10.67
C THR A 306 29.08 5.42 -10.66
N ALA A 307 29.77 6.54 -10.43
CA ALA A 307 31.24 6.59 -10.39
C ALA A 307 31.85 6.29 -9.02
N ASN A 308 31.03 6.25 -7.96
CA ASN A 308 31.49 6.07 -6.59
C ASN A 308 31.17 4.68 -6.06
N ILE A 309 32.06 4.18 -5.19
CA ILE A 309 31.84 3.00 -4.37
C ILE A 309 31.49 3.46 -2.95
N PHE A 310 30.35 3.00 -2.46
CA PHE A 310 29.83 3.33 -1.14
C PHE A 310 30.21 2.27 -0.10
N ASP A 311 30.36 2.69 1.15
CA ASP A 311 30.40 1.76 2.27
C ASP A 311 29.06 1.01 2.35
N ALA A 312 29.11 -0.31 2.22
CA ALA A 312 27.97 -1.22 2.29
C ALA A 312 28.10 -2.22 3.45
N SER A 313 29.04 -2.00 4.37
CA SER A 313 29.31 -2.90 5.52
C SER A 313 28.11 -3.06 6.45
N PHE A 314 27.19 -2.09 6.45
CA PHE A 314 25.97 -2.10 7.23
C PHE A 314 24.86 -3.00 6.66
N LEU A 315 25.00 -3.51 5.43
CA LEU A 315 24.01 -4.41 4.84
C LEU A 315 24.06 -5.78 5.53
N SER A 316 22.91 -6.45 5.67
CA SER A 316 22.83 -7.82 6.20
C SER A 316 23.58 -8.83 5.31
N GLU A 317 24.29 -9.79 5.92
CA GLU A 317 24.94 -10.92 5.21
C GLU A 317 23.94 -11.84 4.49
N LYS A 318 22.66 -11.79 4.86
CA LYS A 318 21.61 -12.62 4.24
C LYS A 318 21.13 -12.09 2.89
N THR A 319 21.60 -10.91 2.44
CA THR A 319 21.23 -10.33 1.14
C THR A 319 22.45 -9.85 0.35
N GLU A 320 22.36 -9.91 -0.97
CA GLU A 320 23.39 -9.40 -1.88
C GLU A 320 23.24 -7.89 -2.15
N LYS A 321 22.03 -7.35 -1.99
CA LYS A 321 21.70 -5.94 -2.15
C LYS A 321 20.45 -5.55 -1.35
N GLN A 322 20.28 -4.26 -1.09
CA GLN A 322 19.07 -3.70 -0.48
C GLN A 322 18.63 -2.48 -1.28
N TYR A 323 17.32 -2.30 -1.41
CA TYR A 323 16.70 -1.16 -2.06
C TYR A 323 16.48 -0.03 -1.06
N PHE A 324 16.85 1.19 -1.44
CA PHE A 324 16.71 2.40 -0.67
C PHE A 324 15.85 3.39 -1.44
N LYS A 325 14.82 3.93 -0.78
CA LYS A 325 13.79 4.80 -1.39
C LYS A 325 13.84 6.26 -0.93
N PHE A 326 14.66 6.57 0.08
CA PHE A 326 14.61 7.86 0.75
C PHE A 326 15.89 8.66 0.55
N PHE A 327 15.78 9.69 -0.29
CA PHE A 327 16.68 10.83 -0.27
C PHE A 327 16.12 11.87 0.73
N SER A 328 16.61 11.83 1.98
CA SER A 328 16.17 12.76 3.02
C SER A 328 16.71 14.17 2.75
N GLY A 329 15.98 15.21 3.14
CA GLY A 329 16.39 16.60 2.93
C GLY A 329 16.29 17.07 1.47
N GLY A 330 17.16 18.00 1.09
CA GLY A 330 17.25 18.53 -0.28
C GLY A 330 18.34 19.59 -0.39
N PHE A 331 18.39 20.26 -1.54
CA PHE A 331 19.40 21.28 -1.83
C PHE A 331 18.78 22.66 -1.89
N ARG A 332 19.58 23.70 -1.69
CA ARG A 332 19.19 25.10 -1.87
C ARG A 332 20.30 25.90 -2.53
N ASN A 333 19.97 27.11 -2.95
CA ASN A 333 20.96 28.10 -3.31
C ASN A 333 21.98 28.29 -2.16
N PRO A 334 23.31 28.26 -2.41
CA PRO A 334 24.32 28.37 -1.37
C PRO A 334 24.31 29.74 -0.67
N VAL A 335 23.75 30.77 -1.30
CA VAL A 335 23.61 32.11 -0.74
C VAL A 335 22.27 32.22 0.00
N ASP A 336 22.31 32.42 1.31
CA ASP A 336 21.14 32.43 2.19
C ASP A 336 20.07 33.46 1.79
N SER A 337 20.48 34.66 1.38
CA SER A 337 19.55 35.71 0.94
C SER A 337 18.80 35.34 -0.33
N LEU A 338 19.49 34.72 -1.30
CA LEU A 338 18.87 34.24 -2.54
C LEU A 338 17.92 33.08 -2.27
N ALA A 339 18.33 32.09 -1.46
CA ALA A 339 17.48 30.95 -1.09
C ALA A 339 16.19 31.39 -0.37
N LYS A 340 16.26 32.42 0.49
CA LYS A 340 15.09 33.02 1.14
C LYS A 340 14.21 33.79 0.14
N GLN A 341 14.82 34.52 -0.78
CA GLN A 341 14.08 35.24 -1.83
C GLN A 341 13.33 34.28 -2.76
N GLU A 342 13.95 33.19 -3.19
CA GLU A 342 13.33 32.13 -3.99
C GLU A 342 12.10 31.54 -3.27
N LEU A 343 12.17 31.33 -1.95
CA LEU A 343 11.05 30.84 -1.15
C LEU A 343 9.89 31.83 -1.15
N LEU A 344 10.17 33.12 -1.02
CA LEU A 344 9.13 34.17 -1.06
C LEU A 344 8.44 34.20 -2.43
N VAL A 345 9.21 34.08 -3.51
CA VAL A 345 8.66 33.99 -4.88
C VAL A 345 7.76 32.77 -5.04
N GLU A 346 8.19 31.60 -4.54
CA GLU A 346 7.36 30.39 -4.54
C GLU A 346 6.07 30.58 -3.74
N LYS A 347 6.14 31.13 -2.52
CA LYS A 347 4.97 31.38 -1.67
C LYS A 347 3.97 32.32 -2.36
N GLU A 348 4.45 33.36 -3.02
CA GLU A 348 3.59 34.27 -3.81
C GLU A 348 2.97 33.57 -5.02
N ALA A 349 3.71 32.71 -5.72
CA ALA A 349 3.15 31.91 -6.82
C ALA A 349 2.07 30.93 -6.32
N GLN A 350 2.31 30.24 -5.20
CA GLN A 350 1.33 29.35 -4.57
C GLN A 350 0.08 30.11 -4.12
N LYS A 351 0.24 31.33 -3.58
CA LYS A 351 -0.87 32.20 -3.21
C LYS A 351 -1.70 32.61 -4.44
N LYS A 352 -1.04 33.00 -5.54
CA LYS A 352 -1.72 33.34 -6.81
C LYS A 352 -2.49 32.15 -7.36
N GLU A 353 -1.89 30.96 -7.38
CA GLU A 353 -2.58 29.75 -7.85
C GLU A 353 -3.75 29.39 -6.93
N ARG A 354 -3.57 29.49 -5.60
CA ARG A 354 -4.66 29.29 -4.65
C ARG A 354 -5.84 30.22 -4.95
N VAL A 355 -5.59 31.52 -5.13
CA VAL A 355 -6.62 32.51 -5.46
C VAL A 355 -7.32 32.15 -6.76
N ARG A 356 -6.57 31.77 -7.81
CA ARG A 356 -7.14 31.31 -9.09
C ARG A 356 -8.12 30.15 -8.88
N ARG A 357 -7.73 29.15 -8.09
CA ARG A 357 -8.52 27.94 -7.82
C ARG A 357 -9.82 28.18 -7.06
N LEU A 358 -9.95 29.29 -6.31
CA LEU A 358 -11.13 29.55 -5.49
C LEU A 358 -12.43 29.72 -6.30
N THR A 359 -12.34 29.97 -7.60
CA THR A 359 -13.49 30.24 -8.47
C THR A 359 -13.66 29.21 -9.59
N LEU A 360 -12.69 28.31 -9.77
CA LEU A 360 -12.73 27.30 -10.83
C LEU A 360 -13.86 26.29 -10.59
N ASP A 361 -14.52 25.90 -11.68
CA ASP A 361 -15.52 24.84 -11.67
C ASP A 361 -14.88 23.44 -11.68
N SER A 362 -13.66 23.33 -12.21
CA SER A 362 -12.89 22.10 -12.29
C SER A 362 -11.42 22.36 -11.96
N ILE A 363 -10.80 21.42 -11.25
CA ILE A 363 -9.35 21.42 -10.98
C ILE A 363 -8.81 20.08 -11.46
N ASN A 364 -7.78 20.09 -12.32
CA ASN A 364 -7.21 18.87 -12.90
C ASN A 364 -8.25 17.95 -13.54
N HIS A 365 -9.18 18.52 -14.32
CA HIS A 365 -10.29 17.82 -14.97
C HIS A 365 -11.33 17.17 -14.02
N ILE A 366 -11.28 17.50 -12.73
CA ILE A 366 -12.24 17.05 -11.73
C ILE A 366 -13.17 18.21 -11.39
N TYR A 367 -14.47 18.01 -11.60
CA TYR A 367 -15.49 18.97 -11.21
C TYR A 367 -15.50 19.18 -9.69
N ILE A 368 -15.55 20.42 -9.25
CA ILE A 368 -15.54 20.83 -7.84
C ILE A 368 -16.98 21.18 -7.43
N PRO A 369 -17.60 20.51 -6.46
CA PRO A 369 -18.95 20.87 -6.03
C PRO A 369 -19.09 22.34 -5.59
N VAL A 370 -20.22 22.98 -5.88
CA VAL A 370 -20.46 24.38 -5.46
C VAL A 370 -20.93 24.52 -4.01
N ASN A 371 -21.59 23.48 -3.47
CA ASN A 371 -22.16 23.46 -2.13
C ASN A 371 -22.36 22.01 -1.66
N LEU A 372 -22.92 21.85 -0.46
CA LEU A 372 -23.11 20.53 0.17
C LEU A 372 -24.09 19.63 -0.61
N ASN A 373 -25.16 20.18 -1.20
CA ASN A 373 -26.10 19.38 -2.00
C ASN A 373 -25.45 18.87 -3.30
N ASP A 374 -24.65 19.71 -3.96
CA ASP A 374 -23.90 19.30 -5.15
C ASP A 374 -22.86 18.22 -4.79
N CYS A 375 -22.24 18.28 -3.60
CA CYS A 375 -21.39 17.18 -3.13
C CYS A 375 -22.13 15.83 -3.15
N PHE A 376 -23.37 15.79 -2.67
CA PHE A 376 -24.16 14.55 -2.64
C PHE A 376 -24.46 14.02 -4.04
N LEU A 377 -24.80 14.91 -4.97
CA LEU A 377 -25.04 14.55 -6.37
C LEU A 377 -23.77 14.00 -7.04
N GLN A 378 -22.61 14.58 -6.76
CA GLN A 378 -21.35 14.06 -7.30
C GLN A 378 -20.98 12.71 -6.67
N LEU A 379 -21.14 12.55 -5.35
CA LEU A 379 -20.90 11.26 -4.69
C LEU A 379 -21.80 10.16 -5.25
N ASP A 380 -23.07 10.44 -5.51
CA ASP A 380 -23.99 9.45 -6.07
C ASP A 380 -23.59 8.97 -7.48
N LYS A 381 -22.93 9.82 -8.26
CA LYS A 381 -22.35 9.48 -9.57
C LYS A 381 -21.04 8.70 -9.45
N ILE A 382 -20.21 9.05 -8.47
CA ILE A 382 -18.88 8.46 -8.28
C ILE A 382 -18.96 7.06 -7.65
N LEU A 383 -19.89 6.87 -6.70
CA LEU A 383 -19.99 5.63 -5.93
C LEU A 383 -20.70 4.52 -6.70
N LYS A 384 -20.13 3.31 -6.60
CA LYS A 384 -20.71 2.11 -7.21
C LYS A 384 -22.01 1.71 -6.49
N PRO A 385 -22.93 1.00 -7.17
CA PRO A 385 -24.18 0.53 -6.56
C PRO A 385 -24.00 -0.23 -5.24
N ILE A 386 -23.00 -1.12 -5.16
CA ILE A 386 -22.71 -1.90 -3.94
C ILE A 386 -22.22 -1.04 -2.76
N ASP A 387 -21.44 0.02 -3.04
CA ASP A 387 -20.97 0.95 -2.00
C ASP A 387 -22.16 1.78 -1.48
N LYS A 388 -23.04 2.21 -2.39
CA LYS A 388 -24.28 2.90 -2.05
C LYS A 388 -25.22 2.04 -1.21
N GLU A 389 -25.40 0.78 -1.59
CA GLU A 389 -26.19 -0.18 -0.82
C GLU A 389 -25.58 -0.42 0.57
N THR A 390 -24.26 -0.55 0.65
CA THR A 390 -23.57 -0.70 1.93
C THR A 390 -23.82 0.48 2.85
N ILE A 391 -23.68 1.71 2.35
CA ILE A 391 -23.93 2.94 3.13
C ILE A 391 -25.40 3.02 3.59
N LYS A 392 -26.35 2.66 2.71
CA LYS A 392 -27.78 2.59 3.08
C LYS A 392 -28.03 1.62 4.24
N ASN A 393 -27.26 0.54 4.32
CA ASN A 393 -27.41 -0.50 5.34
C ASN A 393 -26.64 -0.22 6.65
N TYR A 394 -25.83 0.84 6.73
CA TYR A 394 -25.23 1.27 7.99
C TYR A 394 -26.30 1.63 9.03
N LYS A 395 -26.07 1.23 10.28
CA LYS A 395 -27.02 1.44 11.38
C LYS A 395 -26.98 2.88 11.88
N SER A 396 -25.86 3.58 11.68
CA SER A 396 -25.68 4.98 12.07
C SER A 396 -24.67 5.70 11.16
N SER A 397 -24.72 7.04 11.15
CA SER A 397 -23.72 7.87 10.48
C SER A 397 -22.31 7.66 11.04
N GLY A 398 -22.18 7.23 12.30
CA GLY A 398 -20.87 6.90 12.90
C GLY A 398 -20.10 5.81 12.15
N GLU A 399 -20.76 4.94 11.39
CA GLU A 399 -20.11 3.95 10.53
C GLU A 399 -19.43 4.57 9.30
N MET A 400 -19.78 5.82 8.94
CA MET A 400 -19.10 6.60 7.90
C MET A 400 -17.67 6.97 8.30
N LEU A 401 -17.33 6.90 9.60
CA LEU A 401 -15.96 7.10 10.08
C LEU A 401 -14.97 6.14 9.37
N GLY A 402 -15.40 4.91 9.08
CA GLY A 402 -14.60 3.94 8.33
C GLY A 402 -14.24 4.39 6.90
N LEU A 403 -14.94 5.38 6.35
CA LEU A 403 -14.69 5.93 5.01
C LEU A 403 -13.78 7.18 5.03
N HIS A 404 -13.41 7.73 6.20
CA HIS A 404 -12.60 8.95 6.29
C HIS A 404 -11.24 8.86 5.60
N HIS A 405 -10.61 7.69 5.70
CA HIS A 405 -9.32 7.41 5.07
C HIS A 405 -9.47 6.89 3.63
N GLY A 406 -10.65 6.47 3.18
CA GLY A 406 -10.87 6.10 1.79
C GLY A 406 -11.46 7.27 1.01
N LEU A 407 -12.80 7.28 0.97
CA LEU A 407 -13.59 8.29 0.28
C LEU A 407 -13.33 9.71 0.81
N GLY A 408 -13.13 9.88 2.12
CA GLY A 408 -12.80 11.17 2.72
C GLY A 408 -11.48 11.73 2.19
N MET A 409 -10.41 10.91 2.15
CA MET A 409 -9.13 11.33 1.57
C MET A 409 -9.29 11.72 0.09
N TRP A 410 -10.06 10.91 -0.66
CA TRP A 410 -10.36 11.21 -2.05
C TRP A 410 -11.05 12.57 -2.18
N ILE A 411 -12.09 12.86 -1.38
CA ILE A 411 -12.79 14.16 -1.36
C ILE A 411 -11.80 15.31 -1.11
N ARG A 412 -10.95 15.21 -0.08
CA ARG A 412 -10.03 16.30 0.28
C ARG A 412 -9.01 16.62 -0.81
N ASN A 413 -8.46 15.58 -1.41
CA ASN A 413 -7.42 15.71 -2.43
C ASN A 413 -8.00 16.17 -3.78
N ASN A 414 -9.12 15.59 -4.20
CA ASN A 414 -9.71 15.81 -5.52
C ASN A 414 -10.60 17.04 -5.58
N TRP A 415 -11.32 17.38 -4.50
CA TRP A 415 -12.14 18.60 -4.43
C TRP A 415 -11.37 19.81 -3.89
N GLY A 416 -10.05 19.68 -3.75
CA GLY A 416 -9.14 20.79 -3.50
C GLY A 416 -9.27 21.41 -2.11
N LEU A 417 -9.65 20.64 -1.09
CA LEU A 417 -9.85 21.17 0.26
C LEU A 417 -8.53 21.60 0.95
N TRP A 418 -7.39 21.02 0.57
CA TRP A 418 -6.06 21.46 1.03
C TRP A 418 -5.53 22.70 0.27
N GLY A 419 -5.61 22.65 -1.06
CA GLY A 419 -4.98 23.64 -1.95
C GLY A 419 -5.85 24.84 -2.34
N GLY A 420 -7.10 24.87 -1.89
CA GLY A 420 -8.09 25.88 -2.26
C GLY A 420 -9.00 25.44 -3.40
N SER A 421 -10.30 25.74 -3.24
CA SER A 421 -11.35 25.48 -4.23
C SER A 421 -12.61 26.29 -3.88
N ARG A 422 -13.56 26.41 -4.81
CA ARG A 422 -14.87 27.04 -4.52
C ARG A 422 -15.63 26.33 -3.40
N LEU A 423 -15.46 25.01 -3.27
CA LEU A 423 -16.03 24.24 -2.18
C LEU A 423 -15.41 24.60 -0.83
N GLN A 424 -14.08 24.77 -0.79
CA GLN A 424 -13.39 25.26 0.42
C GLN A 424 -13.95 26.63 0.84
N VAL A 425 -14.19 27.54 -0.12
CA VAL A 425 -14.79 28.86 0.17
C VAL A 425 -16.19 28.71 0.75
N TYR A 426 -17.04 27.88 0.15
CA TYR A 426 -18.41 27.63 0.62
C TYR A 426 -18.46 27.20 2.09
N PHE A 427 -17.60 26.26 2.50
CA PHE A 427 -17.50 25.80 3.88
C PHE A 427 -16.80 26.81 4.80
N GLY A 428 -15.74 27.46 4.32
CA GLY A 428 -14.97 28.44 5.08
C GLY A 428 -15.82 29.65 5.49
N GLN A 429 -16.67 30.14 4.60
CA GLN A 429 -17.67 31.19 4.88
C GLN A 429 -18.65 30.80 5.98
N ARG A 430 -18.80 29.52 6.29
CA ARG A 430 -19.69 28.99 7.34
C ARG A 430 -18.93 28.57 8.60
N GLY A 431 -17.62 28.85 8.65
CA GLY A 431 -16.76 28.56 9.80
C GLY A 431 -16.05 27.20 9.75
N PHE A 432 -16.04 26.51 8.60
CA PHE A 432 -15.40 25.20 8.44
C PHE A 432 -14.23 25.31 7.47
N SER A 433 -13.00 25.35 7.99
CA SER A 433 -11.77 25.49 7.20
C SER A 433 -10.89 24.25 7.22
N GLU A 434 -11.10 23.34 8.18
CA GLU A 434 -10.29 22.14 8.36
C GLU A 434 -10.78 21.04 7.37
N PRO A 435 -9.93 20.58 6.43
CA PRO A 435 -10.34 19.65 5.38
C PRO A 435 -10.89 18.31 5.86
N ASP A 436 -10.36 17.74 6.95
CA ASP A 436 -10.85 16.47 7.51
C ASP A 436 -12.29 16.62 8.02
N GLY A 437 -12.57 17.67 8.78
CA GLY A 437 -13.90 18.02 9.27
C GLY A 437 -14.88 18.34 8.14
N VAL A 438 -14.46 19.11 7.13
CA VAL A 438 -15.30 19.36 5.94
C VAL A 438 -15.66 18.06 5.24
N SER A 439 -14.70 17.17 5.03
CA SER A 439 -14.98 15.87 4.41
C SER A 439 -15.90 14.99 5.27
N GLY A 440 -15.79 15.05 6.60
CA GLY A 440 -16.71 14.38 7.52
C GLY A 440 -18.14 14.88 7.38
N ILE A 441 -18.34 16.21 7.36
CA ILE A 441 -19.67 16.82 7.13
C ILE A 441 -20.30 16.35 5.82
N ILE A 442 -19.50 16.26 4.76
CA ILE A 442 -19.96 15.77 3.45
C ILE A 442 -20.38 14.30 3.55
N LEU A 443 -19.57 13.45 4.21
CA LEU A 443 -19.86 12.02 4.36
C LEU A 443 -21.12 11.78 5.19
N ASP A 444 -21.25 12.45 6.34
CA ASP A 444 -22.42 12.33 7.21
C ASP A 444 -23.69 12.82 6.49
N GLY A 445 -23.60 13.96 5.81
CA GLY A 445 -24.71 14.49 5.02
C GLY A 445 -25.11 13.58 3.86
N TYR A 446 -24.13 12.91 3.22
CA TYR A 446 -24.42 11.94 2.16
C TYR A 446 -25.12 10.70 2.68
N TYR A 447 -24.77 10.24 3.89
CA TYR A 447 -25.46 9.13 4.57
C TYR A 447 -26.95 9.44 4.80
N ASP A 448 -27.28 10.67 5.22
CA ASP A 448 -28.69 11.08 5.37
C ASP A 448 -29.38 11.20 4.00
N TRP A 449 -28.72 11.84 3.04
CA TRP A 449 -29.24 12.05 1.68
C TRP A 449 -29.58 10.74 0.98
N ILE A 450 -28.69 9.74 1.05
CA ILE A 450 -28.87 8.45 0.37
C ILE A 450 -29.99 7.61 0.99
N LYS A 451 -30.39 7.92 2.24
CA LYS A 451 -31.54 7.33 2.95
C LYS A 451 -32.85 8.09 2.71
N GLY A 452 -32.83 9.12 1.88
CA GLY A 452 -34.02 9.87 1.46
C GLY A 452 -34.16 11.25 2.11
N GLU A 453 -33.27 11.64 3.02
CA GLU A 453 -33.29 12.97 3.64
C GLU A 453 -32.61 14.01 2.74
N THR A 454 -33.34 14.46 1.71
CA THR A 454 -32.80 15.34 0.66
C THR A 454 -32.64 16.79 1.08
N SER A 455 -33.17 17.20 2.25
CA SER A 455 -33.09 18.58 2.73
C SER A 455 -31.82 18.90 3.53
N GLY A 456 -30.90 17.93 3.68
CA GLY A 456 -29.69 18.05 4.49
C GLY A 456 -28.82 19.28 4.18
N GLY A 457 -28.60 19.61 2.90
CA GLY A 457 -27.83 20.81 2.53
C GLY A 457 -28.54 22.11 2.90
N ALA A 458 -29.85 22.20 2.70
CA ALA A 458 -30.63 23.38 3.09
C ALA A 458 -30.66 23.56 4.62
N LYS A 459 -30.84 22.47 5.37
CA LYS A 459 -30.75 22.46 6.84
C LYS A 459 -29.37 22.91 7.31
N PHE A 460 -28.31 22.44 6.65
CA PHE A 460 -26.93 22.86 6.94
C PHE A 460 -26.74 24.36 6.72
N GLU A 461 -27.20 24.91 5.59
CA GLU A 461 -27.09 26.34 5.29
C GLU A 461 -27.90 27.21 6.27
N GLN A 462 -29.07 26.75 6.69
CA GLN A 462 -29.89 27.44 7.70
C GLN A 462 -29.21 27.44 9.07
N LYS A 463 -28.62 26.32 9.47
CA LYS A 463 -27.92 26.18 10.75
C LYS A 463 -26.59 26.92 10.77
N TYR A 464 -25.90 26.99 9.64
CA TYR A 464 -24.61 27.62 9.47
C TYR A 464 -24.69 28.65 8.34
N PRO A 465 -25.28 29.83 8.60
CA PRO A 465 -25.30 30.91 7.63
C PRO A 465 -23.89 31.43 7.35
N VAL A 466 -23.73 32.15 6.24
CA VAL A 466 -22.48 32.85 5.92
C VAL A 466 -22.13 33.81 7.04
N LYS A 467 -20.92 33.68 7.59
CA LYS A 467 -20.34 34.60 8.55
C LYS A 467 -19.84 35.83 7.76
N ASN A 468 -20.36 37.00 8.11
CA ASN A 468 -19.91 38.28 7.59
C ASN A 468 -18.49 38.62 8.05
#